data_AF-A0A2C9VUR3-F1
#
_entry.id   AF-A0A2C9VUR3-F1
#
_cell.length_a   1.000
_cell.length_b   1.000
_cell.length_c   1.000
_cell.angle_alpha   90.00
_cell.angle_beta   90.00
_cell.angle_gamma   90.00
#
_symmetry.space_group_name_H-M   'P 1'
#
loop_
_entity.id
_entity.type
_entity.pdbx_description
1 polymer ?
#
loop_
_entity_poly.entity_id
_entity_poly.type
_entity_poly.pdbx_seq_one_letter_code
_entity_poly.pdbx_strand_id
1 'polypeptide(L)'
;MRHSLDVRNQVCEAYLLKGSCQPCSHKFSQRVDGNRNKRFIVSWFDEFGNLLEYSITKDATYCLYCYLFLSGRSERGHDSFVTEGFTNRRKKERLREHVGDHCNWEMYL
;
A
#
# COMPACT_ATOMS: atom_id res chain seq x y z
N MET A 1 3.70 -23.19 20.06
CA MET A 1 4.85 -22.66 19.30
C MET A 1 4.64 -21.18 18.99
N ARG A 2 5.43 -20.29 19.59
CA ARG A 2 5.40 -18.83 19.38
C ARG A 2 6.50 -18.44 18.37
N HIS A 3 6.31 -18.72 17.09
CA HIS A 3 7.32 -18.39 16.05
C HIS A 3 6.85 -17.33 15.03
N SER A 4 5.98 -16.39 15.41
CA SER A 4 5.34 -15.49 14.44
C SER A 4 5.59 -13.99 14.63
N LEU A 5 5.93 -13.51 15.84
CA LEU A 5 6.09 -12.07 16.09
C LEU A 5 7.49 -11.55 15.76
N ASP A 6 8.51 -12.35 16.02
CA ASP A 6 9.91 -11.89 15.93
C ASP A 6 10.38 -11.69 14.49
N VAL A 7 10.03 -12.61 13.59
CA VAL A 7 10.29 -12.47 12.14
C VAL A 7 9.52 -11.28 11.56
N ARG A 8 8.25 -11.09 11.96
CA ARG A 8 7.45 -9.96 11.50
C ARG A 8 8.05 -8.64 11.98
N ASN A 9 8.43 -8.54 13.24
CA ASN A 9 9.07 -7.36 13.78
C ASN A 9 10.40 -7.06 13.09
N GLN A 10 11.24 -8.06 12.83
CA GLN A 10 12.50 -7.89 12.08
C GLN A 10 12.25 -7.42 10.64
N VAL A 11 11.20 -7.93 9.98
CA VAL A 11 10.78 -7.46 8.65
C VAL A 11 10.25 -6.03 8.74
N CYS A 12 9.42 -5.70 9.73
CA CYS A 12 8.93 -4.35 9.97
C CYS A 12 10.08 -3.36 10.22
N GLU A 13 11.04 -3.70 11.07
CA GLU A 13 12.23 -2.88 11.35
C GLU A 13 13.07 -2.67 10.10
N ALA A 14 13.34 -3.73 9.33
CA ALA A 14 14.06 -3.63 8.07
C ALA A 14 13.33 -2.75 7.04
N TYR A 15 11.99 -2.80 7.01
CA TYR A 15 11.17 -1.96 6.13
C TYR A 15 11.07 -0.51 6.62
N LEU A 16 10.98 -0.27 7.93
CA LEU A 16 11.05 1.08 8.50
C LEU A 16 12.39 1.75 8.18
N LEU A 17 13.48 0.98 8.20
CA LEU A 17 14.81 1.46 7.80
C LEU A 17 14.93 1.71 6.29
N LYS A 18 14.24 0.92 5.45
CA LYS A 18 14.26 1.09 3.98
C LYS A 18 13.29 2.16 3.45
N GLY A 19 12.21 2.43 4.18
CA GLY A 19 11.09 3.25 3.71
C GLY A 19 10.22 2.54 2.66
N SER A 20 9.06 3.13 2.36
CA SER A 20 8.16 2.62 1.32
C SER A 20 8.74 2.86 -0.09
N CYS A 21 8.51 1.92 -1.01
CA CYS A 21 8.93 2.10 -2.40
C CYS A 21 8.00 3.11 -3.10
N GLN A 22 8.39 4.37 -3.07
CA GLN A 22 7.68 5.50 -3.68
C GLN A 22 8.50 6.11 -4.80
N PRO A 23 8.39 5.58 -6.04
CA PRO A 23 9.20 6.05 -7.15
C PRO A 23 8.64 7.37 -7.71
N CYS A 24 8.87 8.48 -7.02
CA CYS A 24 8.36 9.81 -7.40
C CYS A 24 8.87 10.30 -8.77
N SER A 25 10.04 9.84 -9.21
CA SER A 25 10.66 10.17 -10.50
C SER A 25 10.32 9.18 -11.63
N HIS A 26 9.52 8.14 -11.37
CA HIS A 26 9.20 7.12 -12.35
C HIS A 26 8.15 7.59 -13.36
N LYS A 27 8.36 7.24 -14.63
CA LYS A 27 7.35 7.45 -15.68
C LYS A 27 6.29 6.36 -15.60
N PHE A 28 5.27 6.59 -14.76
CA PHE A 28 4.14 5.67 -14.61
C PHE A 28 3.46 5.41 -15.95
N SER A 29 3.33 4.12 -16.28
CA SER A 29 2.65 3.62 -17.48
C SER A 29 1.22 4.15 -17.56
N GLN A 30 0.84 4.59 -18.76
CA GLN A 30 -0.54 4.94 -19.05
C GLN A 30 -1.29 3.69 -19.47
N ARG A 31 -2.41 3.40 -18.79
CA ARG A 31 -3.36 2.38 -19.20
C ARG A 31 -4.62 3.05 -19.73
N VAL A 32 -5.16 2.49 -20.80
CA VAL A 32 -6.45 2.89 -21.35
C VAL A 32 -7.54 2.25 -20.48
N ASP A 33 -8.42 3.07 -19.89
CA ASP A 33 -9.60 2.62 -19.17
C ASP A 33 -10.82 3.34 -19.74
N GLY A 34 -11.55 2.63 -20.63
CA GLY A 34 -12.54 3.22 -21.51
C GLY A 34 -11.91 4.21 -22.48
N ASN A 35 -12.43 5.44 -22.55
CA ASN A 35 -11.91 6.49 -23.43
C ASN A 35 -10.88 7.42 -22.76
N ARG A 36 -10.32 7.03 -21.59
CA ARG A 36 -9.37 7.87 -20.87
C ARG A 36 -8.06 7.14 -20.64
N ASN A 37 -6.96 7.80 -20.97
CA ASN A 37 -5.63 7.39 -20.53
C ASN A 37 -5.48 7.71 -19.06
N LYS A 38 -5.06 6.72 -18.28
CA LYS A 38 -4.85 6.87 -16.85
C LYS A 38 -3.44 6.49 -16.50
N ARG A 39 -2.83 7.29 -15.64
CA ARG A 39 -1.58 6.98 -14.95
C ARG A 39 -1.81 6.91 -13.45
N PHE A 40 -0.89 6.28 -12.74
CA PHE A 40 -0.84 6.38 -11.29
C PHE A 40 -0.71 7.85 -10.85
N ILE A 41 -1.41 8.22 -9.77
CA ILE A 41 -1.46 9.60 -9.28
C ILE A 41 -0.38 9.75 -8.20
N VAL A 42 0.71 10.40 -8.56
CA VAL A 42 1.90 10.53 -7.67
C VAL A 42 1.58 11.24 -6.37
N SER A 43 0.64 12.19 -6.37
CA SER A 43 0.23 12.91 -5.15
C SER A 43 -0.44 12.01 -4.10
N TRP A 44 -0.74 10.74 -4.42
CA TRP A 44 -1.16 9.77 -3.42
C TRP A 44 -0.02 9.40 -2.46
N PHE A 45 1.25 9.52 -2.87
CA PHE A 45 2.37 9.33 -1.95
C PHE A 45 2.38 10.39 -0.85
N ASP A 46 2.12 11.65 -1.19
CA ASP A 46 2.06 12.74 -0.20
C ASP A 46 0.87 12.56 0.76
N GLU A 47 -0.26 12.06 0.26
CA GLU A 47 -1.49 11.90 1.05
C GLU A 47 -1.50 10.68 1.97
N PHE A 48 -0.89 9.57 1.53
CA PHE A 48 -0.90 8.31 2.29
C PHE A 48 0.46 7.97 2.91
N GLY A 49 1.50 8.76 2.60
CA GLY A 49 2.84 8.64 3.16
C GLY A 49 3.40 7.22 3.05
N ASN A 50 4.12 6.80 4.09
CA ASN A 50 4.79 5.51 4.15
C ASN A 50 3.85 4.29 4.13
N LEU A 51 2.52 4.50 4.20
CA LEU A 51 1.54 3.42 4.15
C LEU A 51 1.27 2.95 2.72
N LEU A 52 1.56 3.77 1.71
CA LEU A 52 1.33 3.45 0.30
C LEU A 52 2.62 3.07 -0.42
N GLU A 53 2.64 1.85 -0.95
CA GLU A 53 3.70 1.36 -1.83
C GLU A 53 3.17 1.18 -3.26
N TYR A 54 4.03 1.41 -4.27
CA TYR A 54 3.67 1.16 -5.67
C TYR A 54 4.64 0.17 -6.32
N SER A 55 4.08 -0.90 -6.89
CA SER A 55 4.84 -1.87 -7.69
C SER A 55 4.84 -1.44 -9.16
N ILE A 56 6.01 -1.10 -9.70
CA ILE A 56 6.18 -0.79 -11.13
C ILE A 56 5.86 -2.02 -12.00
N THR A 57 6.33 -3.20 -11.58
CA THR A 57 6.17 -4.44 -12.36
C THR A 57 4.72 -4.86 -12.49
N LYS A 58 3.92 -4.69 -11.42
CA LYS A 58 2.49 -5.00 -11.42
C LYS A 58 1.61 -3.81 -11.80
N ASP A 59 2.17 -2.60 -11.80
CA ASP A 59 1.46 -1.32 -11.97
C ASP A 59 0.24 -1.24 -11.02
N ALA A 60 0.51 -1.46 -9.74
CA ALA A 60 -0.50 -1.58 -8.69
C ALA A 60 0.01 -1.01 -7.36
N THR A 61 -0.93 -0.54 -6.53
CA THR A 61 -0.63 0.01 -5.20
C THR A 61 -0.89 -1.00 -4.09
N TYR A 62 -0.08 -0.95 -3.06
CA TYR A 62 -0.15 -1.83 -1.90
C TYR A 62 -0.18 -1.01 -0.61
N CYS A 63 -0.81 -1.57 0.42
CA CYS A 63 -0.75 -1.03 1.77
C CYS A 63 0.38 -1.71 2.54
N LEU A 64 1.48 -0.96 2.76
CA LEU A 64 2.67 -1.48 3.43
C LEU A 64 2.34 -1.91 4.88
N TYR A 65 1.54 -1.11 5.58
CA TYR A 65 1.11 -1.44 6.93
C TYR A 65 0.34 -2.76 6.99
N CYS A 66 -0.61 -2.98 6.07
CA CYS A 66 -1.37 -4.22 6.03
C CYS A 66 -0.51 -5.43 5.68
N TYR A 67 0.47 -5.25 4.78
CA TYR A 67 1.45 -6.29 4.47
C TYR A 67 2.27 -6.71 5.69
N LEU A 68 2.68 -5.74 6.52
CA LEU A 68 3.56 -5.96 7.66
C LEU A 68 2.83 -6.45 8.92
N PHE A 69 1.67 -5.86 9.23
CA PHE A 69 1.02 -6.01 10.53
C PHE A 69 -0.25 -6.86 10.50
N LEU A 70 -0.98 -6.90 9.38
CA LEU A 70 -2.20 -7.70 9.24
C LEU A 70 -1.86 -9.10 8.72
N SER A 71 -1.61 -10.02 9.65
CA SER A 71 -1.42 -11.44 9.34
C SER A 71 -2.71 -12.04 8.77
N GLY A 72 -2.80 -12.10 7.45
CA GLY A 72 -3.42 -13.19 6.70
C GLY A 72 -4.95 -13.25 6.60
N ARG A 73 -5.72 -12.48 7.37
CA ARG A 73 -7.17 -12.32 7.13
C ARG A 73 -7.62 -10.95 7.61
N SER A 74 -7.91 -10.05 6.67
CA SER A 74 -9.03 -9.14 6.94
C SER A 74 -10.24 -10.04 7.22
N GLU A 75 -11.09 -9.70 8.19
CA GLU A 75 -12.36 -10.43 8.41
C GLU A 75 -13.24 -10.46 7.14
N ARG A 76 -12.87 -9.70 6.10
CA ARG A 76 -13.59 -9.50 4.84
C ARG A 76 -13.00 -10.24 3.63
N GLY A 77 -12.01 -11.13 3.82
CA GLY A 77 -11.44 -11.96 2.74
C GLY A 77 -10.18 -11.38 2.08
N HIS A 78 -9.91 -11.81 0.83
CA HIS A 78 -8.71 -11.48 0.03
C HIS A 78 -8.56 -9.97 -0.14
N ASP A 79 -7.56 -9.38 0.52
CA ASP A 79 -7.32 -7.95 0.45
C ASP A 79 -6.44 -7.59 -0.74
N SER A 80 -7.05 -6.96 -1.75
CA SER A 80 -6.34 -6.51 -2.95
C SER A 80 -5.19 -5.55 -2.65
N PHE A 81 -5.18 -4.83 -1.52
CA PHE A 81 -4.07 -3.95 -1.15
C PHE A 81 -2.86 -4.72 -0.59
N VAL A 82 -3.00 -6.01 -0.30
CA VAL A 82 -1.94 -6.85 0.27
C VAL A 82 -1.44 -7.89 -0.73
N THR A 83 -2.33 -8.53 -1.49
CA THR A 83 -1.99 -9.71 -2.30
C THR A 83 -1.82 -9.41 -3.78
N GLU A 84 -2.88 -8.92 -4.44
CA GLU A 84 -2.91 -8.69 -5.89
C GLU A 84 -2.36 -7.31 -6.30
N GLY A 85 -2.48 -6.34 -5.40
CA GLY A 85 -2.26 -4.93 -5.66
C GLY A 85 -3.53 -4.25 -6.17
N PHE A 86 -3.82 -3.08 -5.61
CA PHE A 86 -4.95 -2.26 -6.02
C PHE A 86 -4.63 -1.50 -7.30
N THR A 87 -5.44 -1.73 -8.34
CA THR A 87 -5.27 -1.11 -9.66
C THR A 87 -6.37 -0.11 -10.01
N ASN A 88 -7.44 -0.05 -9.20
CA ASN A 88 -8.60 0.79 -9.50
C ASN A 88 -8.41 2.24 -9.06
N ARG A 89 -7.73 3.01 -9.91
CA ARG A 89 -7.39 4.41 -9.64
C ARG A 89 -8.59 5.36 -9.52
N ARG A 90 -9.79 4.97 -9.95
CA ARG A 90 -11.01 5.79 -9.76
C ARG A 90 -11.48 5.77 -8.32
N LYS A 91 -11.25 4.66 -7.62
CA LYS A 91 -11.79 4.40 -6.30
C LYS A 91 -10.81 4.79 -5.19
N LYS A 92 -10.32 6.03 -5.25
CA LYS A 92 -9.39 6.57 -4.24
C LYS A 92 -10.01 6.51 -2.84
N GLU A 93 -11.32 6.66 -2.74
CA GLU A 93 -12.07 6.50 -1.50
C GLU A 93 -11.83 5.13 -0.86
N ARG A 94 -11.70 4.05 -1.64
CA ARG A 94 -11.40 2.72 -1.08
C ARG A 94 -9.97 2.65 -0.54
N LEU A 95 -9.03 3.33 -1.18
CA LEU A 95 -7.67 3.46 -0.64
C LEU A 95 -7.68 4.28 0.65
N ARG A 96 -8.47 5.36 0.71
CA ARG A 96 -8.61 6.20 1.90
C ARG A 96 -9.31 5.50 3.05
N GLU A 97 -10.38 4.76 2.80
CA GLU A 97 -11.04 3.94 3.83
C GLU A 97 -10.06 2.90 4.36
N HIS A 98 -9.38 2.20 3.45
CA HIS A 98 -8.44 1.14 3.81
C HIS A 98 -7.22 1.64 4.60
N VAL A 99 -6.59 2.73 4.16
CA VAL A 99 -5.39 3.31 4.81
C VAL A 99 -5.79 4.20 6.00
N GLY A 100 -6.93 4.89 5.92
CA GLY A 100 -7.43 5.81 6.94
C GLY A 100 -7.79 5.13 8.25
N ASP A 101 -8.22 3.87 8.20
CA ASP A 101 -8.37 3.01 9.39
C ASP A 101 -7.03 2.81 10.13
N HIS A 102 -5.90 3.07 9.48
CA HIS A 102 -4.54 2.91 10.01
C HIS A 102 -3.81 4.25 10.25
N CYS A 103 -4.25 5.36 9.66
CA CYS A 103 -3.66 6.71 9.82
C CYS A 103 -3.83 7.34 11.22
N ASN A 104 -4.56 6.72 12.14
CA ASN A 104 -4.64 7.20 13.54
C ASN A 104 -3.39 6.89 14.38
N TRP A 105 -2.35 6.28 13.80
CA TRP A 105 -1.14 5.89 14.52
C TRP A 105 -0.11 7.02 14.74
N GLU A 106 -0.30 8.20 14.11
CA GLU A 106 0.55 9.38 14.38
C GLU A 106 0.29 10.02 15.75
N MET A 107 -0.70 9.54 16.53
CA MET A 107 -0.92 10.04 17.91
C MET A 107 -0.19 9.24 19.00
N TYR A 108 0.60 8.21 18.64
CA TYR A 108 1.30 7.34 19.61
C TYR A 108 2.81 7.19 19.34
N LEU A 109 3.40 8.13 18.60
CA LEU A 109 4.84 8.43 18.58
C LEU A 109 5.03 9.92 18.83
#